data_AF-A0A2W4SJW6-F1
#
_entry.id   AF-A0A2W4SJW6-F1
#
_cell.length_a   1.000
_cell.length_b   1.000
_cell.length_c   1.000
_cell.angle_alpha   90.00
_cell.angle_beta   90.00
_cell.angle_gamma   90.00
#
_symmetry.space_group_name_H-M   'P 1'
#
loop_
_entity.id
_entity.type
_entity.pdbx_description
1 polymer ?
#
loop_
_entity_poly.entity_id
_entity_poly.type
_entity_poly.pdbx_seq_one_letter_code
_entity_poly.pdbx_strand_id
1 'polypeptide(L)'
;MASAVPAAIKLLTGLAGVHLLASAAFIVQRQAIMSKLGGEAAAVLLANGIADGTAHWSDAEGHVSRLARLSGTADAATRARVAAQLAARPGIAGVVWQDRR
;
A
#
# COMPACT_ATOMS: atom_id res chain seq x y z
N MET A 1 4.64 -18.50 44.93
CA MET A 1 4.93 -17.80 43.65
C MET A 1 4.28 -18.59 42.54
N ALA A 2 3.10 -18.17 42.06
CA ALA A 2 2.45 -18.83 40.92
C ALA A 2 3.33 -18.64 39.68
N SER A 3 3.66 -19.72 38.97
CA SER A 3 4.57 -19.65 37.82
C SER A 3 3.95 -18.76 36.74
N ALA A 4 4.69 -17.75 36.29
CA ALA A 4 4.27 -16.83 35.21
C ALA A 4 4.33 -17.49 33.82
N VAL A 5 4.93 -18.68 33.74
CA VAL A 5 5.16 -19.47 32.52
C VAL A 5 3.87 -19.81 31.76
N PRO A 6 2.76 -20.25 32.40
CA PRO A 6 1.53 -20.60 31.69
C PRO A 6 0.80 -19.39 31.11
N ALA A 7 0.90 -18.22 31.77
CA ALA A 7 0.31 -16.97 31.31
C ALA A 7 1.06 -16.40 30.09
N ALA A 8 2.40 -16.42 30.15
CA ALA A 8 3.24 -16.01 29.03
C ALA A 8 3.02 -16.89 27.78
N ILE A 9 2.93 -18.22 27.94
CA ILE A 9 2.65 -19.14 26.83
C ILE A 9 1.30 -18.83 26.18
N LYS A 10 0.24 -18.67 26.99
CA LYS A 10 -1.10 -18.31 26.47
C LYS A 10 -1.10 -16.99 25.70
N LEU A 11 -0.38 -15.98 26.20
CA LEU A 11 -0.26 -14.69 25.54
C LEU A 11 0.46 -14.83 24.19
N LEU A 12 1.58 -15.55 24.15
CA LEU A 12 2.36 -15.79 22.93
C LEU A 12 1.56 -16.58 21.89
N THR A 13 0.85 -17.63 22.30
CA THR A 13 -0.02 -18.40 21.42
C THR A 13 -1.17 -17.56 20.88
N GLY A 14 -1.78 -16.72 21.73
CA GLY A 14 -2.81 -15.77 21.30
C GLY A 14 -2.29 -14.77 20.27
N LEU A 15 -1.13 -14.16 20.52
CA LEU A 15 -0.46 -13.25 19.59
C LEU A 15 -0.13 -13.91 18.27
N ALA A 16 0.43 -15.12 18.29
CA ALA A 16 0.76 -15.88 17.09
C ALA A 16 -0.50 -16.22 16.28
N GLY A 17 -1.59 -16.63 16.94
CA GLY A 17 -2.86 -16.92 16.28
C GLY A 17 -3.47 -15.68 15.62
N VAL A 18 -3.47 -14.54 16.31
CA VAL A 18 -3.93 -13.26 15.74
C VAL A 18 -3.07 -12.84 14.56
N HIS A 19 -1.75 -12.97 14.66
CA HIS A 19 -0.84 -12.61 13.58
C HIS A 19 -1.05 -13.50 12.35
N LEU A 20 -1.24 -14.82 12.54
CA LEU A 20 -1.52 -15.76 11.46
C LEU A 20 -2.83 -15.39 10.76
N LEU A 21 -3.90 -15.13 11.52
CA LEU A 21 -5.20 -14.72 10.98
C LEU A 21 -5.11 -13.39 10.23
N ALA A 22 -4.41 -12.41 10.80
CA ALA A 22 -4.18 -11.12 10.15
C ALA A 22 -3.39 -11.27 8.84
N SER A 23 -2.33 -12.10 8.83
CA SER A 23 -1.55 -12.39 7.63
C SER A 23 -2.37 -13.12 6.57
N ALA A 24 -3.19 -14.10 6.96
CA ALA A 24 -4.07 -14.82 6.04
C ALA A 24 -5.12 -13.89 5.41
N ALA A 25 -5.78 -13.07 6.22
CA ALA A 25 -6.75 -12.07 5.75
C ALA A 25 -6.09 -11.06 4.81
N PHE A 26 -4.86 -10.63 5.12
CA PHE A 26 -4.09 -9.73 4.29
C PHE A 26 -3.78 -10.33 2.92
N ILE A 27 -3.34 -11.59 2.85
CA ILE A 27 -3.05 -12.27 1.58
C ILE A 27 -4.30 -12.34 0.70
N VAL A 28 -5.44 -12.71 1.28
CA VAL A 28 -6.71 -12.81 0.55
C VAL A 28 -7.19 -11.45 0.06
N GLN A 29 -7.11 -10.40 0.89
CA GLN A 29 -7.61 -9.07 0.53
C GLN A 29 -6.63 -8.24 -0.31
N ARG A 30 -5.33 -8.58 -0.30
CA ARG A 30 -4.26 -7.85 -0.99
C ARG A 30 -4.59 -7.64 -2.47
N GLN A 31 -5.04 -8.67 -3.17
CA GLN A 31 -5.35 -8.53 -4.61
C GLN A 31 -6.49 -7.55 -4.86
N ALA A 32 -7.56 -7.61 -4.07
CA ALA A 32 -8.70 -6.69 -4.20
C ALA A 32 -8.30 -5.24 -3.88
N ILE A 33 -7.52 -5.04 -2.81
CA ILE A 33 -7.01 -3.71 -2.44
C ILE A 33 -6.11 -3.15 -3.55
N MET A 34 -5.19 -3.97 -4.07
CA MET A 34 -4.28 -3.57 -5.14
C MET A 34 -4.99 -3.28 -6.46
N SER A 35 -6.00 -4.07 -6.82
CA SER A 35 -6.81 -3.82 -8.00
C SER A 35 -7.57 -2.49 -7.89
N LYS A 36 -8.19 -2.23 -6.73
CA LYS A 36 -8.88 -0.97 -6.48
C LYS A 36 -7.93 0.23 -6.55
N LEU A 37 -6.86 0.21 -5.76
CA LEU A 37 -5.88 1.30 -5.71
C LEU A 37 -5.17 1.52 -7.06
N GLY A 38 -4.87 0.42 -7.77
CA GLY A 38 -4.27 0.46 -9.10
C GLY A 38 -5.19 1.08 -10.15
N GLY A 39 -6.46 0.68 -10.19
CA GLY A 39 -7.45 1.25 -11.11
C GLY A 39 -7.70 2.74 -10.85
N GLU A 40 -7.77 3.12 -9.57
CA GLU A 40 -7.89 4.51 -9.15
C GLU A 40 -6.69 5.37 -9.55
N ALA A 41 -5.47 4.86 -9.37
CA ALA A 41 -4.25 5.54 -9.80
C ALA A 41 -4.14 5.65 -11.32
N ALA A 42 -4.45 4.59 -12.05
CA ALA A 42 -4.46 4.60 -13.51
C ALA A 42 -5.44 5.64 -14.07
N ALA A 43 -6.64 5.74 -13.48
CA ALA A 43 -7.62 6.74 -13.88
C ALA A 43 -7.10 8.18 -13.67
N VAL A 44 -6.41 8.46 -12.56
CA VAL A 44 -5.80 9.78 -12.32
C VAL A 44 -4.67 10.07 -13.30
N LEU A 45 -3.79 9.10 -13.55
CA LEU A 45 -2.68 9.26 -14.49
C LEU A 45 -3.20 9.56 -15.91
N LEU A 46 -4.18 8.79 -16.38
CA LEU A 46 -4.81 9.00 -17.69
C LEU A 46 -5.52 10.35 -17.78
N ALA A 47 -6.24 10.77 -16.73
CA ALA A 47 -6.91 12.06 -16.70
C ALA A 47 -5.94 13.26 -16.77
N ASN A 48 -4.67 13.06 -16.40
CA ASN A 48 -3.60 14.04 -16.51
C ASN A 48 -2.70 13.84 -17.73
N GLY A 49 -3.09 12.96 -18.67
CA GLY A 49 -2.39 12.75 -19.94
C GLY A 49 -1.17 11.82 -19.87
N ILE A 50 -1.00 11.07 -18.78
CA ILE A 50 0.17 10.20 -18.56
C ILE A 50 -0.19 8.77 -18.98
N ALA A 51 0.18 8.40 -20.20
CA ALA A 51 -0.13 7.08 -20.77
C ALA A 51 0.90 5.99 -20.41
N ASP A 52 2.14 6.37 -20.09
CA ASP A 52 3.24 5.47 -19.71
C ASP A 52 3.38 5.29 -18.18
N GLY A 53 2.41 5.83 -17.45
CA GLY A 53 2.41 5.93 -16.00
C GLY A 53 2.12 4.59 -15.31
N THR A 54 2.88 4.28 -14.26
CA THR A 54 2.62 3.11 -13.42
C THR A 54 2.55 3.51 -11.95
N ALA A 55 1.77 2.76 -11.17
CA ALA A 55 1.65 2.91 -9.72
C ALA A 55 1.99 1.60 -9.02
N HIS A 56 2.94 1.64 -8.11
CA HIS A 56 3.32 0.54 -7.24
C HIS A 56 3.01 0.88 -5.80
N TRP A 57 2.52 -0.13 -5.07
CA TRP A 57 2.04 0.04 -3.70
C TRP A 57 2.76 -0.88 -2.71
N SER A 58 3.58 -1.81 -3.19
CA SER A 58 4.32 -2.72 -2.32
C SER A 58 5.61 -2.09 -1.80
N ASP A 59 5.96 -2.36 -0.55
CA ASP A 59 7.30 -2.10 -0.01
C ASP A 59 8.35 -3.10 -0.55
N ALA A 60 9.60 -3.00 -0.11
CA ALA A 60 10.68 -3.87 -0.56
C ALA A 60 10.51 -5.31 -0.04
N GLU A 61 9.80 -5.45 1.07
CA GLU A 61 9.46 -6.68 1.77
C GLU A 61 8.21 -7.37 1.19
N GLY A 62 7.54 -6.73 0.22
CA GLY A 62 6.39 -7.27 -0.51
C GLY A 62 5.03 -6.99 0.15
N HIS A 63 4.98 -6.26 1.26
CA HIS A 63 3.72 -5.84 1.88
C HIS A 63 3.09 -4.68 1.12
N VAL A 64 1.76 -4.73 0.99
CA VAL A 64 0.95 -3.57 0.58
C VAL A 64 1.16 -2.42 1.55
N SER A 65 1.72 -1.33 1.03
CA SER A 65 1.80 -0.05 1.69
C SER A 65 0.70 0.89 1.21
N ARG A 66 0.43 1.93 1.99
CA ARG A 66 -0.46 3.04 1.61
C ARG A 66 0.28 4.14 0.83
N LEU A 67 1.54 3.92 0.48
CA LEU A 67 2.37 4.87 -0.26
C LEU A 67 2.32 4.54 -1.75
N ALA A 68 1.78 5.46 -2.55
CA ALA A 68 1.75 5.32 -4.00
C ALA A 68 3.13 5.69 -4.57
N ARG A 69 3.84 4.72 -5.15
CA ARG A 69 5.08 4.98 -5.89
C ARG A 69 4.74 5.08 -7.37
N LEU A 70 4.80 6.28 -7.92
CA LEU A 70 4.46 6.56 -9.31
C LEU A 70 5.72 6.60 -10.16
N SER A 71 5.62 6.11 -11.40
CA SER A 71 6.61 6.35 -12.44
C SER A 71 5.91 6.76 -13.73
N GLY A 72 6.59 7.44 -14.64
CA GLY A 72 6.03 7.88 -15.91
C GLY A 72 6.56 9.26 -16.34
N THR A 73 6.34 9.59 -17.60
CA THR A 73 6.82 10.82 -18.22
C THR A 73 5.82 11.95 -17.93
N ALA A 74 6.23 12.92 -17.10
CA ALA A 74 5.43 14.10 -16.78
C ALA A 74 6.33 15.24 -16.30
N ASP A 75 5.92 16.48 -16.55
CA ASP A 75 6.57 17.67 -15.97
C ASP A 75 6.29 17.82 -14.47
N ALA A 76 7.07 18.66 -13.79
CA ALA A 76 6.96 18.84 -12.34
C ALA A 76 5.56 19.32 -11.88
N ALA A 77 4.90 20.18 -12.66
CA ALA A 77 3.59 20.71 -12.33
C ALA A 77 2.50 19.63 -12.40
N THR A 78 2.59 18.75 -13.39
CA THR A 78 1.68 17.63 -13.60
C THR A 78 1.91 16.55 -12.56
N ARG A 79 3.17 16.25 -12.22
CA ARG A 79 3.50 15.36 -11.09
C ARG A 79 2.89 15.85 -9.78
N ALA A 80 2.99 17.14 -9.48
CA ALA A 80 2.42 17.74 -8.28
C ALA A 80 0.88 17.66 -8.25
N ARG A 81 0.21 17.93 -9.39
CA ARG A 81 -1.25 17.80 -9.51
C ARG A 81 -1.73 16.36 -9.28
N VAL A 82 -1.07 15.40 -9.93
CA VAL A 82 -1.38 13.97 -9.75
C VAL A 82 -1.18 13.55 -8.29
N ALA A 83 -0.08 13.97 -7.67
CA ALA A 83 0.20 13.66 -6.27
C ALA A 83 -0.88 14.23 -5.33
N ALA A 84 -1.31 15.47 -5.54
CA ALA A 84 -2.39 16.08 -4.75
C ALA A 84 -3.73 15.34 -4.93
N GLN A 85 -4.08 14.99 -6.17
CA GLN A 85 -5.33 14.26 -6.46
C GLN A 85 -5.34 12.87 -5.83
N LEU A 86 -4.22 12.16 -5.82
CA LEU A 86 -4.10 10.85 -5.18
C LEU A 86 -4.05 10.95 -3.66
N ALA A 87 -3.33 11.91 -3.10
CA ALA A 87 -3.27 12.12 -1.66
C ALA A 87 -4.65 12.46 -1.05
N ALA A 88 -5.55 13.06 -1.83
CA ALA A 88 -6.93 13.34 -1.41
C ALA A 88 -7.83 12.08 -1.32
N ARG A 89 -7.40 10.92 -1.84
CA ARG A 89 -8.23 9.71 -1.88
C ARG A 89 -8.14 8.90 -0.59
N PRO A 90 -9.27 8.36 -0.08
CA PRO A 90 -9.27 7.47 1.06
C PRO A 90 -8.41 6.22 0.81
N GLY A 91 -7.54 5.90 1.75
CA GLY A 91 -6.67 4.71 1.63
C GLY A 91 -5.23 5.04 1.24
N ILE A 92 -4.98 6.20 0.63
CA ILE A 92 -3.65 6.66 0.22
C ILE A 92 -3.07 7.53 1.35
N ALA A 93 -1.91 7.15 1.87
CA ALA A 93 -1.22 7.89 2.95
C ALA A 93 -0.15 8.85 2.42
N GLY A 94 0.35 8.60 1.20
CA GLY A 94 1.32 9.47 0.55
C GLY A 94 1.60 9.04 -0.88
N VAL A 95 2.28 9.91 -1.62
CA VAL A 95 2.62 9.70 -3.03
C VAL A 95 4.07 10.12 -3.24
N VAL A 96 4.84 9.28 -3.93
CA VAL A 96 6.23 9.56 -4.31
C VAL A 96 6.37 9.30 -5.79
N TRP A 97 6.96 10.26 -6.51
CA TRP A 97 7.37 10.05 -7.89
C TRP A 97 8.78 9.46 -7.91
N GLN A 98 8.95 8.36 -8.63
CA GLN A 98 10.24 7.74 -8.88
C GLN A 98 10.53 7.85 -10.37
N ASP A 99 11.62 8.53 -10.70
CA ASP A 99 12.11 8.51 -12.08
C ASP A 99 12.59 7.10 -12.40
N ARG A 100 12.12 6.56 -13.53
CA ARG A 100 12.54 5.27 -14.05
C ARG A 100 14.00 5.45 -14.48
N ARG A 101 14.94 4.97 -13.65
CA ARG A 101 16.36 4.92 -14.02
C ARG A 101 16.59 3.97 -15.19
#